data_AF-A0A0Q3GVQ1-F1
#
_entry.id   AF-A0A0Q3GVQ1-F1
#
_cell.length_a   1.000
_cell.length_b   1.000
_cell.length_c   1.000
_cell.angle_alpha   90.00
_cell.angle_beta   90.00
_cell.angle_gamma   90.00
#
_symmetry.space_group_name_H-M   'P 1'
#
loop_
_entity.id
_entity.type
_entity.pdbx_description
1 polymer ?
#
loop_
_entity_poly.entity_id
_entity_poly.type
_entity_poly.pdbx_seq_one_letter_code
_entity_poly.pdbx_strand_id
1 'polypeptide(L)'
;MIDGGGAASTLMTISLPEVHSANLARAVQYCEKHHAGGGGGDDEGVRIWDKELVGGLDSDGLYGLTTAASFLGLEGLLRLACQEVADRIAGKEPEQIRAMFNIANDFSTEEEAAMRSEAPWAFDD
;
A
#
# COMPACT_ATOMS: atom_id res chain seq x y z
N MET A 1 -42.62 -28.36 16.94
CA MET A 1 -41.19 -28.19 17.25
C MET A 1 -40.49 -27.96 15.93
N ILE A 2 -40.13 -26.70 15.66
CA ILE A 2 -39.35 -26.31 14.48
C ILE A 2 -37.89 -26.63 14.80
N ASP A 3 -37.35 -27.63 14.12
CA ASP A 3 -35.93 -27.96 14.20
C ASP A 3 -35.17 -26.84 13.47
N GLY A 4 -34.42 -26.06 14.25
CA GLY A 4 -33.59 -24.98 13.78
C GLY A 4 -32.37 -25.57 13.09
N GLY A 5 -32.47 -25.74 11.77
CA GLY A 5 -31.35 -26.04 10.89
C GLY A 5 -30.33 -24.89 10.94
N GLY A 6 -29.43 -24.94 11.92
CA GLY A 6 -28.23 -24.13 11.95
C GLY A 6 -27.37 -24.53 10.75
N ALA A 7 -27.19 -23.60 9.81
CA ALA A 7 -26.21 -23.76 8.75
C ALA A 7 -24.85 -24.00 9.42
N ALA A 8 -24.34 -25.22 9.31
CA ALA A 8 -22.97 -25.52 9.69
C ALA A 8 -22.08 -24.64 8.80
N SER A 9 -21.48 -23.62 9.41
CA SER A 9 -20.46 -22.81 8.76
C SER A 9 -19.33 -23.76 8.40
N THR A 10 -19.26 -24.18 7.13
CA THR A 10 -18.18 -25.04 6.64
C THR A 10 -16.88 -24.29 6.90
N LEU A 11 -16.06 -24.82 7.81
CA LEU A 11 -14.72 -24.29 8.08
C LEU A 11 -13.85 -24.53 6.86
N MET A 12 -13.84 -23.56 5.94
CA MET A 12 -12.93 -23.53 4.82
C MET A 12 -11.65 -22.82 5.27
N THR A 13 -10.53 -23.55 5.29
CA THR A 13 -9.22 -22.96 5.55
C THR A 13 -8.59 -22.52 4.22
N ILE A 14 -8.08 -21.29 4.19
CA ILE A 14 -7.34 -20.74 3.04
C ILE A 14 -5.90 -20.53 3.50
N SER A 15 -4.94 -21.17 2.82
CA SER A 15 -3.51 -21.04 3.12
C SER A 15 -2.93 -19.82 2.40
N LEU A 16 -2.20 -18.98 3.14
CA LEU A 16 -1.59 -17.74 2.64
C LEU A 16 -0.09 -17.70 2.99
N PRO A 17 0.75 -18.54 2.35
CA PRO A 17 2.15 -18.71 2.74
C PRO A 17 3.00 -17.44 2.57
N GLU A 18 2.68 -16.60 1.57
CA GLU A 18 3.44 -15.39 1.23
C GLU A 18 2.96 -14.13 1.94
N VAL A 19 1.94 -14.25 2.81
CA VAL A 19 1.35 -13.09 3.50
C VAL A 19 1.69 -13.16 4.98
N HIS A 20 2.56 -12.25 5.43
CA HIS A 20 2.84 -12.08 6.86
C HIS A 20 1.56 -11.70 7.62
N SER A 21 1.41 -12.27 8.82
CA SER A 21 0.23 -12.07 9.68
C SER A 21 -0.07 -10.60 9.96
N ALA A 22 0.96 -9.75 10.10
CA ALA A 22 0.80 -8.32 10.31
C ALA A 22 0.17 -7.59 9.11
N ASN A 23 0.44 -8.06 7.88
CA ASN A 23 -0.12 -7.49 6.66
C ASN A 23 -1.55 -8.01 6.44
N LEU A 24 -1.79 -9.30 6.72
CA LEU A 24 -3.13 -9.87 6.71
C LEU A 24 -4.05 -9.17 7.72
N ALA A 25 -3.58 -8.92 8.95
CA ALA A 25 -4.35 -8.22 9.97
C ALA A 25 -4.77 -6.82 9.51
N ARG A 26 -3.88 -6.08 8.83
CA ARG A 26 -4.21 -4.77 8.24
C ARG A 26 -5.19 -4.88 7.08
N ALA A 27 -5.01 -5.87 6.19
CA ALA A 27 -5.95 -6.12 5.11
C ALA A 27 -7.37 -6.41 5.63
N VAL A 28 -7.48 -7.17 6.71
CA VAL A 28 -8.76 -7.42 7.39
C VAL A 28 -9.35 -6.13 7.96
N GLN A 29 -8.56 -5.32 8.67
CA GLN A 29 -9.01 -4.01 9.19
C GLN A 29 -9.53 -3.09 8.08
N TYR A 30 -8.83 -3.05 6.94
CA TYR A 30 -9.26 -2.30 5.76
C TYR A 30 -10.63 -2.80 5.28
N CYS A 31 -10.78 -4.11 5.09
CA CYS A 31 -12.06 -4.70 4.66
C CYS A 31 -13.20 -4.40 5.63
N GLU A 32 -12.97 -4.48 6.95
CA GLU A 32 -13.99 -4.18 7.97
C GLU A 32 -14.40 -2.70 7.94
N LYS A 33 -13.44 -1.78 7.86
CA LYS A 33 -13.71 -0.34 7.78
C LYS A 33 -14.52 0.01 6.52
N HIS A 34 -14.12 -0.54 5.37
CA HIS A 34 -14.77 -0.26 4.08
C HIS A 34 -16.09 -1.01 3.88
N HIS A 35 -16.30 -2.14 4.55
CA HIS A 35 -17.60 -2.81 4.62
C HIS A 35 -18.60 -1.97 5.44
N ALA A 36 -18.19 -1.48 6.61
CA ALA A 36 -19.03 -0.66 7.49
C ALA A 36 -19.38 0.72 6.90
N GLY A 37 -18.51 1.26 6.03
CA GLY A 37 -18.69 2.56 5.37
C GLY A 37 -19.67 2.59 4.18
N GLY A 38 -20.12 1.43 3.67
CA GLY A 38 -21.02 1.34 2.50
C GLY A 38 -22.44 1.90 2.70
N GLY A 39 -22.78 2.34 3.91
CA GLY A 39 -24.08 2.88 4.30
C GLY A 39 -24.09 4.40 4.52
N GLY A 40 -23.50 5.20 3.62
CA GLY A 40 -23.74 6.65 3.53
C GLY A 40 -23.24 7.51 4.70
N GLY A 41 -22.25 7.07 5.47
CA GLY A 41 -21.74 7.79 6.63
C GLY A 41 -20.22 8.00 6.60
N ASP A 42 -19.82 9.25 6.38
CA ASP A 42 -18.46 9.80 6.62
C ASP A 42 -17.33 9.33 5.68
N ASP A 43 -17.46 9.62 4.38
CA ASP A 43 -16.41 9.43 3.37
C ASP A 43 -15.08 10.12 3.75
N GLU A 44 -15.12 11.26 4.45
CA GLU A 44 -13.93 11.99 4.85
C GLU A 44 -13.21 11.27 5.99
N GLY A 45 -13.93 10.82 7.02
CA GLY A 45 -13.37 10.00 8.09
C GLY A 45 -12.80 8.67 7.60
N VAL A 46 -13.37 8.07 6.55
CA VAL A 46 -12.77 6.89 5.89
C VAL A 46 -11.45 7.24 5.24
N ARG A 47 -11.37 8.35 4.49
CA ARG A 47 -10.12 8.79 3.83
C ARG A 47 -9.01 9.15 4.82
N ILE A 48 -9.35 9.81 5.93
CA ILE A 48 -8.37 10.14 6.99
C ILE A 48 -7.83 8.85 7.59
N TRP A 49 -8.72 7.91 7.93
CA TRP A 49 -8.32 6.62 8.49
C TRP A 49 -7.47 5.81 7.51
N ASP A 50 -7.80 5.82 6.21
CA ASP A 50 -7.02 5.15 5.17
C ASP A 50 -5.58 5.68 5.11
N LYS A 51 -5.40 7.02 5.19
CA LYS A 51 -4.07 7.63 5.26
C LYS A 51 -3.31 7.21 6.52
N GLU A 52 -3.97 7.15 7.66
CA GLU A 52 -3.34 6.71 8.91
C GLU A 52 -2.93 5.22 8.88
N LEU A 53 -3.75 4.37 8.25
CA LEU A 53 -3.50 2.94 8.11
C LEU A 53 -2.16 2.66 7.39
N VAL A 54 -1.87 3.41 6.32
CA VAL A 54 -0.66 3.22 5.49
C VAL A 54 0.49 4.15 5.89
N GLY A 55 0.21 5.37 6.35
CA GLY A 55 1.21 6.41 6.60
C GLY A 55 2.15 6.09 7.78
N GLY A 56 1.71 5.26 8.73
CA GLY A 56 2.53 4.83 9.86
C GLY A 56 3.54 3.72 9.55
N LEU A 57 3.60 3.23 8.31
CA LEU A 57 4.48 2.11 7.93
C LEU A 57 5.86 2.60 7.50
N ASP A 58 6.88 1.81 7.83
CA ASP A 58 8.20 1.90 7.20
C ASP A 58 8.18 1.31 5.78
N SER A 59 9.30 1.38 5.07
CA SER A 59 9.40 0.90 3.68
C SER A 59 9.08 -0.60 3.57
N ASP A 60 9.54 -1.41 4.53
CA ASP A 60 9.31 -2.86 4.54
C ASP A 60 7.85 -3.19 4.83
N GLY A 61 7.22 -2.50 5.79
CA GLY A 61 5.79 -2.64 6.08
C GLY A 61 4.92 -2.24 4.91
N LEU A 62 5.25 -1.13 4.23
CA LEU A 62 4.50 -0.65 3.08
C LEU A 62 4.66 -1.59 1.87
N TYR A 63 5.86 -2.11 1.63
CA TYR A 63 6.11 -3.14 0.62
C TYR A 63 5.31 -4.41 0.92
N GLY A 64 5.39 -4.92 2.15
CA GLY A 64 4.67 -6.12 2.57
C GLY A 64 3.16 -5.97 2.48
N LEU A 65 2.61 -4.79 2.81
CA LEU A 65 1.19 -4.49 2.65
C LEU A 65 0.78 -4.42 1.18
N THR A 66 1.62 -3.80 0.33
CA THR A 66 1.40 -3.73 -1.13
C THR A 66 1.33 -5.13 -1.75
N THR A 67 2.30 -5.99 -1.42
CA THR A 67 2.32 -7.39 -1.90
C THR A 67 1.12 -8.17 -1.40
N ALA A 68 0.74 -8.03 -0.12
CA ALA A 68 -0.42 -8.70 0.45
C ALA A 68 -1.73 -8.24 -0.21
N ALA A 69 -1.91 -6.93 -0.41
CA ALA A 69 -3.10 -6.38 -1.06
C ALA A 69 -3.22 -6.85 -2.51
N SER A 70 -2.11 -6.89 -3.25
CA SER A 70 -2.05 -7.44 -4.61
C SER A 70 -2.42 -8.93 -4.63
N PHE A 71 -1.84 -9.73 -3.73
CA PHE A 71 -2.13 -11.16 -3.62
C PHE A 71 -3.59 -11.46 -3.29
N LEU A 72 -4.20 -10.67 -2.40
CA LEU A 72 -5.59 -10.82 -1.97
C LEU A 72 -6.61 -10.18 -2.93
N GLY A 73 -6.17 -9.46 -3.97
CA GLY A 73 -7.04 -8.77 -4.92
C GLY A 73 -7.76 -7.55 -4.33
N LEU A 74 -7.17 -6.89 -3.32
CA LEU A 74 -7.74 -5.72 -2.65
C LEU A 74 -7.30 -4.43 -3.37
N GLU A 75 -7.91 -4.12 -4.51
CA GLU A 75 -7.51 -2.99 -5.38
C GLU A 75 -7.48 -1.63 -4.66
N GLY A 76 -8.45 -1.36 -3.76
CA GLY A 76 -8.49 -0.11 -3.02
C GLY A 76 -7.32 0.05 -2.04
N LEU A 77 -6.99 -1.02 -1.30
CA LEU A 77 -5.84 -1.05 -0.40
C LEU A 77 -4.51 -0.99 -1.17
N LEU A 78 -4.43 -1.68 -2.31
CA LEU A 78 -3.28 -1.61 -3.20
C LEU A 78 -3.05 -0.17 -3.69
N ARG A 79 -4.11 0.50 -4.14
CA ARG A 79 -4.04 1.90 -4.58
C ARG A 79 -3.61 2.84 -3.46
N LEU A 80 -4.11 2.64 -2.24
CA LEU A 80 -3.70 3.43 -1.07
C LEU A 80 -2.21 3.27 -0.75
N ALA A 81 -1.72 2.03 -0.73
CA ALA A 81 -0.31 1.77 -0.48
C ALA A 81 0.59 2.36 -1.58
N CYS A 82 0.21 2.21 -2.86
CA CYS A 82 0.93 2.82 -3.98
C CYS A 82 0.92 4.35 -3.94
N GLN A 83 -0.21 4.96 -3.52
CA GLN A 83 -0.29 6.41 -3.38
C GLN A 83 0.63 6.90 -2.26
N GLU A 84 0.68 6.22 -1.12
CA GLU A 84 1.61 6.56 -0.03
C GLU A 84 3.08 6.47 -0.47
N VAL A 85 3.44 5.47 -1.29
CA VAL A 85 4.78 5.39 -1.91
C VAL A 85 5.03 6.59 -2.82
N ALA A 86 4.06 6.94 -3.67
CA ALA A 86 4.18 8.09 -4.57
C ALA A 86 4.31 9.41 -3.82
N ASP A 87 3.52 9.62 -2.76
CA ASP A 87 3.55 10.81 -1.92
C ASP A 87 4.89 10.96 -1.19
N ARG A 88 5.52 9.84 -0.79
CA ARG A 88 6.86 9.83 -0.21
C ARG A 88 7.96 10.17 -1.22
N ILE A 89 7.76 9.88 -2.50
CA ILE A 89 8.71 10.16 -3.58
C ILE A 89 8.55 11.60 -4.08
N ALA A 90 7.34 12.14 -4.07
CA ALA A 90 7.02 13.45 -4.62
C ALA A 90 7.91 14.56 -4.05
N GLY A 91 8.49 15.38 -4.94
CA GLY A 91 9.34 16.52 -4.59
C GLY A 91 10.70 16.16 -3.99
N LYS A 92 11.13 14.89 -4.05
CA LYS A 92 12.48 14.48 -3.65
C LYS A 92 13.44 14.46 -4.82
N GLU A 93 14.67 14.88 -4.57
CA GLU A 93 15.77 14.74 -5.51
C GLU A 93 16.14 13.25 -5.72
N PRO A 94 16.68 12.86 -6.89
CA PRO A 94 17.10 11.49 -7.16
C PRO A 94 17.99 10.88 -6.08
N GLU A 95 18.92 11.66 -5.49
CA GLU A 95 19.79 11.20 -4.41
C GLU A 95 19.01 10.88 -3.13
N GLN A 96 18.00 11.67 -2.81
CA GLN A 96 17.14 11.46 -1.64
C GLN A 96 16.26 10.22 -1.82
N ILE A 97 15.72 10.01 -3.03
CA ILE A 97 14.95 8.80 -3.37
C ILE A 97 15.84 7.57 -3.25
N ARG A 98 17.05 7.62 -3.83
CA ARG A 98 18.03 6.52 -3.72
C ARG A 98 18.36 6.18 -2.27
N ALA A 99 18.63 7.19 -1.43
CA ALA A 99 18.89 6.98 -0.01
C ALA A 99 17.68 6.38 0.72
N MET A 100 16.47 6.86 0.43
CA MET A 100 15.23 6.40 1.05
C MET A 100 14.93 4.93 0.77
N PHE A 101 15.14 4.48 -0.46
CA PHE A 101 14.91 3.09 -0.88
C PHE A 101 16.17 2.22 -0.82
N ASN A 102 17.27 2.74 -0.27
CA ASN A 102 18.56 2.07 -0.19
C ASN A 102 19.03 1.52 -1.56
N ILE A 103 18.89 2.34 -2.61
CA ILE A 103 19.27 2.02 -3.99
C ILE A 103 20.68 2.59 -4.26
N ALA A 104 21.59 1.76 -4.75
CA ALA A 104 22.91 2.21 -5.18
C ALA A 104 22.82 3.00 -6.49
N ASN A 105 23.59 4.09 -6.62
CA ASN A 105 23.76 4.76 -7.91
C ASN A 105 24.72 3.92 -8.76
N ASP A 106 24.21 3.37 -9.86
CA ASP A 106 24.94 2.56 -10.83
C ASP A 106 25.32 3.33 -12.11
N PHE A 107 24.97 4.62 -12.19
CA PHE A 107 25.39 5.49 -13.29
C PHE A 107 26.80 6.03 -13.09
N SER A 108 27.54 6.14 -14.19
CA SER A 108 28.73 6.98 -14.24
C SER A 108 28.37 8.47 -14.20
N THR A 109 29.33 9.31 -13.84
CA THR A 109 29.14 10.77 -13.81
C THR A 109 28.72 11.35 -15.16
N GLU A 110 29.20 10.77 -16.27
CA GLU A 110 28.85 11.21 -17.63
C GLU A 110 27.40 10.82 -17.99
N GLU A 111 26.99 9.59 -17.67
CA GLU A 111 25.61 9.11 -17.89
C GLU A 111 24.61 9.91 -17.06
N GLU A 112 24.93 10.20 -15.80
CA GLU A 112 24.06 11.00 -14.94
C GLU A 112 23.92 12.43 -15.45
N ALA A 113 25.01 13.04 -15.93
CA ALA A 113 24.98 14.36 -16.54
C ALA A 113 24.16 14.39 -17.84
N ALA A 114 24.27 13.34 -18.67
CA ALA A 114 23.47 13.19 -19.88
C ALA A 114 21.97 13.07 -19.55
N MET A 115 21.60 12.21 -18.60
CA MET A 115 20.20 12.05 -18.16
C MET A 115 19.62 13.35 -17.59
N ARG A 116 20.39 14.12 -16.81
CA ARG A 116 19.97 15.44 -16.32
C ARG A 116 19.78 16.45 -17.44
N SER A 117 20.62 16.43 -18.46
CA SER A 117 20.49 17.30 -19.64
C SER A 117 19.30 16.93 -20.53
N GLU A 118 18.88 15.66 -20.57
CA GLU A 118 17.74 15.18 -21.37
C GLU A 118 16.38 15.43 -20.69
N ALA A 119 16.36 15.53 -19.37
CA ALA A 119 15.14 15.72 -18.57
C ALA A 119 15.15 17.02 -17.75
N PRO A 120 15.35 18.20 -18.35
CA PRO A 120 15.40 19.47 -17.59
C PRO A 120 14.08 19.76 -16.86
N TRP A 121 12.94 19.33 -17.42
CA TRP A 121 11.61 19.45 -16.83
C TRP A 121 11.47 18.77 -15.46
N ALA A 122 12.35 17.81 -15.13
CA ALA A 122 12.33 17.11 -13.85
C ALA A 122 13.07 17.89 -12.74
N PHE A 123 13.77 18.97 -13.10
CA PHE A 123 14.63 19.77 -12.21
C PHE A 123 14.29 21.27 -12.24
N ASP A 124 13.34 21.70 -13.08
CA ASP A 124 12.82 23.07 -13.11
C ASP A 124 11.63 23.18 -12.13
N ASP A 125 11.74 24.05 -11.12
CA ASP A 125 10.66 24.40 -10.16
C ASP A 125 9.53 25.24 -10.80
#